data_AF-A0ABD0J5S7-F1
#
_entry.id   AF-A0ABD0J5S7-F1
#
_cell.length_a   1.000
_cell.length_b   1.000
_cell.length_c   1.000
_cell.angle_alpha   90.00
_cell.angle_beta   90.00
_cell.angle_gamma   90.00
#
_symmetry.space_group_name_H-M   'P 1'
#
loop_
_entity.id
_entity.type
_entity.pdbx_description
1 polymer ?
#
loop_
_entity_poly.entity_id
_entity_poly.type
_entity_poly.pdbx_seq_one_letter_code
_entity_poly.pdbx_strand_id
1 'polypeptide(L)'
;MFGLAAAAYDPKYPIPYQRLKHRPKNNPYCQAGVIPFCPTGRPPHTMPEFSPNDTLYVYALKAPVWEFKFGDLLGKFHIMH
;
A
#
# COMPACT_ATOMS: atom_id res chain seq x y z
N MET A 1 28.27 40.74 7.34
CA MET A 1 26.93 40.47 7.90
C MET A 1 26.01 40.07 6.74
N PHE A 2 25.79 38.77 6.53
CA PHE A 2 24.70 38.30 5.67
C PHE A 2 24.05 37.12 6.38
N GLY A 3 22.97 37.41 7.10
CA GLY A 3 22.07 36.40 7.65
C GLY A 3 21.09 36.00 6.56
N LEU A 4 21.15 34.74 6.11
CA LEU A 4 20.05 34.12 5.40
C LEU A 4 19.00 33.74 6.44
N ALA A 5 17.88 34.46 6.44
CA ALA A 5 16.68 34.02 7.13
C ALA A 5 16.24 32.68 6.51
N ALA A 6 16.28 31.61 7.29
CA ALA A 6 15.61 30.38 6.93
C ALA A 6 14.10 30.68 6.89
N ALA A 7 13.52 30.67 5.69
CA ALA A 7 12.08 30.80 5.54
C ALA A 7 11.41 29.70 6.37
N ALA A 8 10.51 30.08 7.27
CA ALA A 8 9.74 29.15 8.07
C ALA A 8 8.93 28.23 7.13
N TYR A 9 9.13 26.92 7.26
CA TYR A 9 8.35 25.93 6.53
C TYR A 9 6.92 25.93 7.07
N ASP A 10 5.98 26.44 6.29
CA ASP A 10 4.54 26.35 6.57
C ASP A 10 3.94 25.17 5.76
N PRO A 11 3.77 23.98 6.38
CA PRO A 11 3.20 22.84 5.67
C PRO A 11 1.72 23.08 5.38
N LYS A 12 1.39 23.21 4.10
CA LYS A 12 0.00 23.15 3.64
C LYS A 12 -0.56 21.74 3.90
N TYR A 13 -1.53 21.64 4.79
CA TYR A 13 -2.24 20.39 5.08
C TYR A 13 -3.27 20.07 3.98
N PRO A 14 -3.48 18.78 3.64
CA PRO A 14 -2.73 17.61 4.13
C PRO A 14 -1.34 17.53 3.48
N ILE A 15 -0.36 17.05 4.26
CA ILE A 15 1.00 16.84 3.76
C ILE A 15 0.93 15.80 2.61
N PRO A 16 1.38 16.14 1.39
CA PRO A 16 1.29 15.24 0.25
C PRO A 16 2.23 14.04 0.40
N TYR A 17 1.79 12.87 -0.06
CA TYR A 17 2.61 11.67 -0.09
C TYR A 17 3.75 11.79 -1.10
N GLN A 18 4.99 11.62 -0.63
CA GLN A 18 6.17 11.68 -1.49
C GLN A 18 6.29 10.42 -2.35
N ARG A 19 6.24 10.59 -3.67
CA ARG A 19 6.48 9.51 -4.64
C ARG A 19 7.95 9.46 -5.04
N LEU A 20 8.46 8.25 -5.26
CA LEU A 20 9.80 8.01 -5.80
C LEU A 20 9.74 7.71 -7.31
N LYS A 21 10.82 8.00 -8.03
CA LYS A 21 10.91 7.73 -9.49
C LYS A 21 10.90 6.23 -9.81
N HIS A 22 11.44 5.39 -8.92
CA HIS A 22 11.48 3.94 -9.08
C HIS A 22 11.39 3.26 -7.71
N ARG A 23 10.99 1.98 -7.70
CA ARG A 23 10.95 1.14 -6.51
C ARG A 23 12.36 0.62 -6.19
N PRO A 24 12.94 0.92 -5.02
CA PRO A 24 14.20 0.31 -4.59
C PRO A 24 14.06 -1.20 -4.40
N LYS A 25 15.16 -1.94 -4.57
CA LYS A 25 15.21 -3.35 -4.17
C LYS A 25 15.12 -3.47 -2.65
N ASN A 26 14.56 -4.57 -2.15
CA ASN A 26 14.49 -4.81 -0.71
C ASN A 26 15.91 -5.00 -0.15
N ASN A 27 16.11 -4.54 1.09
CA ASN A 27 17.34 -4.83 1.81
C ASN A 27 17.35 -6.32 2.19
N PRO A 28 18.45 -7.08 1.99
CA PRO A 28 18.55 -8.48 2.39
C PRO A 28 18.25 -8.76 3.88
N TYR A 29 18.43 -7.76 4.74
CA TYR A 29 18.04 -7.82 6.14
C TYR A 29 16.52 -7.91 6.34
N CYS A 30 15.73 -7.32 5.44
CA CYS A 30 14.26 -7.31 5.52
C CYS A 30 13.68 -8.59 4.89
N GLN A 31 13.42 -9.60 5.72
CA GLN A 31 12.82 -10.87 5.29
C GLN A 31 11.34 -10.95 5.68
N ALA A 32 10.49 -11.32 4.71
CA ALA A 32 9.07 -11.60 4.97
C ALA A 32 8.99 -12.95 5.69
N GLY A 33 8.92 -12.92 7.03
CA GLY A 33 9.12 -14.08 7.92
C GLY A 33 8.48 -15.39 7.46
N VAL A 34 7.23 -15.64 7.84
CA VAL A 34 6.56 -16.94 7.58
C VAL A 34 5.80 -16.94 6.25
N ILE A 35 5.22 -15.80 5.87
CA ILE A 35 4.34 -15.70 4.70
C ILE A 35 5.01 -14.84 3.64
N PRO A 36 5.31 -15.39 2.44
CA PRO A 36 5.88 -14.61 1.35
C PRO A 36 4.88 -13.60 0.82
N PHE A 37 5.38 -12.45 0.35
CA PHE A 37 4.54 -11.44 -0.28
C PHE A 37 4.07 -11.91 -1.66
N CYS A 38 2.75 -11.90 -1.89
CA CYS A 38 2.12 -12.28 -3.16
C CYS A 38 2.56 -13.68 -3.67
N PRO A 39 2.28 -14.76 -2.91
CA PRO A 39 2.77 -16.11 -3.21
C PRO A 39 2.37 -16.65 -4.58
N THR A 40 1.16 -16.29 -5.04
CA THR A 40 0.59 -16.71 -6.33
C THR A 40 0.67 -15.61 -7.38
N GLY A 41 1.43 -14.54 -7.11
CA GLY A 41 1.59 -13.42 -8.02
C GLY A 41 2.34 -13.80 -9.29
N ARG A 42 1.93 -13.21 -10.42
CA ARG A 42 2.69 -13.32 -11.67
C ARG A 42 3.87 -12.33 -11.65
N PRO A 43 4.91 -12.56 -12.48
CA PRO A 43 6.05 -11.64 -12.58
C PRO A 43 5.63 -10.20 -12.92
N PRO A 44 6.48 -9.20 -12.61
CA PRO A 44 6.21 -7.82 -13.02
C PRO A 44 5.93 -7.71 -14.52
N HIS A 45 5.04 -6.81 -14.91
CA HIS A 45 4.67 -6.54 -16.31
C HIS A 45 3.99 -7.70 -17.05
N THR A 46 3.29 -8.58 -16.33
CA THR A 46 2.54 -9.72 -16.91
C THR A 46 1.02 -9.63 -16.71
N MET A 47 0.50 -8.41 -16.58
CA MET A 47 -0.95 -8.18 -16.54
C MET A 47 -1.56 -8.67 -17.86
N PRO A 48 -2.67 -9.42 -17.85
CA PRO A 48 -3.32 -9.88 -19.08
C PRO A 48 -3.75 -8.70 -19.96
N GLU A 49 -3.71 -8.92 -21.27
CA GLU A 49 -4.27 -8.01 -22.26
C GLU A 49 -5.73 -8.33 -22.50
N PHE A 50 -6.52 -7.29 -22.78
CA PHE A 50 -7.96 -7.39 -23.07
C PHE A 50 -8.25 -6.66 -24.36
N SER A 51 -9.26 -7.15 -25.09
CA SER A 51 -9.78 -6.44 -26.26
C SER A 51 -10.53 -5.19 -25.83
N PRO A 52 -10.49 -4.09 -26.62
CA PRO A 52 -11.33 -2.93 -26.38
C PRO A 52 -12.84 -3.24 -26.36
N ASN A 53 -13.26 -4.37 -26.96
CA ASN A 53 -14.66 -4.78 -27.02
C ASN A 53 -15.07 -5.74 -25.88
N ASP A 54 -14.14 -6.13 -25.01
CA ASP A 54 -14.45 -7.03 -23.90
C ASP A 54 -15.29 -6.31 -22.84
N THR A 55 -16.27 -7.01 -22.28
CA THR A 55 -17.03 -6.52 -21.12
C THR A 55 -16.28 -6.88 -19.84
N LEU A 56 -15.81 -5.86 -19.11
CA LEU A 56 -15.10 -6.03 -17.83
C LEU A 56 -15.99 -5.61 -16.66
N TYR A 57 -16.12 -6.49 -15.67
CA TYR A 57 -16.82 -6.20 -14.42
C TYR A 57 -15.83 -5.78 -13.35
N VAL A 58 -16.09 -4.65 -12.70
CA VAL A 58 -15.25 -4.13 -11.60
C VAL A 58 -15.96 -4.37 -10.28
N TYR A 59 -15.35 -5.19 -9.43
CA TYR A 59 -15.90 -5.55 -8.13
C TYR A 59 -15.13 -4.85 -7.00
N ALA A 60 -15.86 -4.35 -6.01
CA ALA A 60 -15.28 -3.94 -4.74
C ALA A 60 -15.06 -5.18 -3.86
N LEU A 61 -13.81 -5.54 -3.63
CA LEU A 61 -13.44 -6.65 -2.75
C LEU A 61 -13.10 -6.09 -1.36
N LYS A 62 -13.58 -6.75 -0.31
CA LYS A 62 -13.38 -6.32 1.08
C LYS A 62 -13.32 -7.52 2.01
N ALA A 63 -12.27 -7.61 2.81
CA ALA A 63 -12.11 -8.65 3.82
C ALA A 63 -11.50 -8.05 5.11
N PRO A 64 -11.85 -8.57 6.31
CA PRO A 64 -11.23 -8.12 7.55
C PRO A 64 -9.74 -8.52 7.59
N VAL A 65 -8.89 -7.68 8.18
CA VAL A 65 -7.44 -7.98 8.30
C VAL A 65 -7.19 -9.18 9.23
N TRP A 66 -8.03 -9.33 10.27
CA TRP A 66 -7.96 -10.41 11.24
C TRP A 66 -9.37 -10.97 11.51
N GLU A 67 -9.46 -12.29 11.63
CA GLU A 67 -10.59 -12.94 12.28
C GLU A 67 -10.21 -13.16 13.75
N PHE A 68 -10.67 -12.29 14.64
CA PHE A 68 -10.46 -12.48 16.08
C PHE A 68 -11.32 -13.65 16.55
N LYS A 69 -10.68 -14.81 16.77
CA LYS A 69 -11.37 -16.04 17.18
C LYS A 69 -11.82 -16.06 18.65
N PHE A 70 -11.43 -15.07 19.46
CA PHE A 70 -11.72 -15.05 20.90
C PHE A 70 -12.09 -13.66 21.41
N GLY A 71 -13.34 -13.49 21.86
CA GLY A 71 -13.82 -12.37 22.67
C GLY A 71 -14.43 -11.19 21.89
N ASP A 72 -15.54 -10.66 22.42
CA ASP A 72 -16.39 -9.63 21.79
C ASP A 72 -15.78 -8.21 21.75
N LEU A 73 -14.61 -8.01 22.37
CA LEU A 73 -14.00 -6.69 22.52
C LEU A 73 -13.29 -6.21 21.25
N LEU A 74 -12.54 -7.10 20.58
CA LEU A 74 -11.76 -6.76 19.39
C LEU A 74 -12.53 -6.96 18.08
N GLY A 75 -13.64 -7.72 18.10
CA GLY A 75 -14.54 -7.90 16.96
C GLY A 75 -15.31 -6.64 16.53
N LYS A 76 -15.28 -5.55 17.32
CA LYS A 76 -15.97 -4.28 17.01
C LYS A 76 -15.17 -3.35 16.09
N PHE A 77 -13.88 -3.62 15.87
CA PHE A 77 -13.03 -2.79 15.02
C PHE A 77 -13.12 -3.26 13.56
N HIS A 78 -13.72 -2.42 12.71
CA HIS A 78 -13.84 -2.68 11.27
C HIS A 78 -12.52 -2.35 10.55
N ILE A 79 -11.46 -3.11 10.84
CA ILE A 79 -10.17 -2.98 10.17
C ILE A 79 -10.17 -3.90 8.95
N MET A 80 -10.12 -3.29 7.77
CA MET A 80 -10.32 -3.95 6.48
C MET A 80 -9.02 -3.89 5.67
N HIS A 81 -8.74 -4.93 4.89
CA HIS A 81 -7.70 -4.89 3.87
C HIS A 81 -8.10 -3.97 2.71
#